data_AF-A0A8J3AN90-F1
#
_entry.id   AF-A0A8J3AN90-F1
#
_cell.length_a   1.000
_cell.length_b   1.000
_cell.length_c   1.000
_cell.angle_alpha   90.00
_cell.angle_beta   90.00
_cell.angle_gamma   90.00
#
_symmetry.space_group_name_H-M   'P 1'
#
loop_
_entity.id
_entity.type
_entity.pdbx_description
1 polymer ?
#
loop_
_entity_poly.entity_id
_entity_poly.type
_entity_poly.pdbx_seq_one_letter_code
_entity_poly.pdbx_strand_id
1 'polypeptide(L)'
;MKKPTLGHIDCPYCAGVQTMRITHDRNNKPFGHCDDCNGQLRVGGNTFREKKFIERYPFAAAKAPEIPVTVTEPEKPVEPVSADKTNQIVSEAIKAPPAKPRSTFAAALNLLGGV
;
A
#
# COMPACT_ATOMS: atom_id res chain seq x y z
N MET A 1 -12.95 -8.19 7.97
CA MET A 1 -12.19 -8.50 9.19
C MET A 1 -11.22 -7.35 9.46
N LYS A 2 -11.31 -6.69 10.63
CA LYS A 2 -10.34 -5.64 11.02
C LYS A 2 -9.07 -6.32 11.52
N LYS A 3 -7.91 -5.92 10.99
CA LYS A 3 -6.63 -6.47 11.45
C LYS A 3 -6.32 -5.99 12.87
N PRO A 4 -5.61 -6.78 13.68
CA PRO A 4 -5.20 -6.34 15.02
C PRO A 4 -4.30 -5.11 14.93
N THR A 5 -4.60 -4.10 15.73
CA THR A 5 -3.76 -2.93 15.96
C THR A 5 -2.60 -3.34 16.87
N LEU A 6 -1.38 -3.07 16.44
CA LEU A 6 -0.15 -3.36 17.20
C LEU A 6 0.13 -2.28 18.25
N GLY A 7 -0.25 -1.05 17.94
CA GLY A 7 -0.03 0.13 18.78
C GLY A 7 -0.43 1.40 18.06
N HIS A 8 -0.12 2.53 18.69
CA HIS A 8 -0.39 3.86 18.16
C HIS A 8 0.90 4.68 18.16
N ILE A 9 1.04 5.57 17.19
CA ILE A 9 2.12 6.57 17.11
C ILE A 9 1.53 7.95 16.85
N ASP A 10 2.31 9.00 17.02
CA ASP A 10 1.91 10.34 16.62
C ASP A 10 1.72 10.41 15.09
N CYS A 11 0.58 10.94 14.64
CA CYS A 11 0.29 11.07 13.22
C CYS A 11 1.17 12.18 12.61
N PRO A 12 2.06 11.87 11.64
CA PRO A 12 2.91 12.88 11.02
C PRO A 12 2.12 13.89 10.16
N TYR A 13 0.91 13.52 9.71
CA TYR A 13 0.05 14.38 8.92
C TYR A 13 -0.77 15.37 9.76
N CYS A 14 -1.05 15.02 11.01
CA CYS A 14 -1.75 15.88 11.97
C CYS A 14 -0.79 16.63 12.90
N ALA A 15 0.51 16.68 12.57
CA ALA A 15 1.56 17.24 13.43
C ALA A 15 1.56 16.69 14.87
N GLY A 16 1.20 15.42 15.05
CA GLY A 16 1.17 14.76 16.36
C GLY A 16 0.00 15.13 17.28
N VAL A 17 -0.97 15.93 16.80
CA VAL A 17 -2.19 16.23 17.57
C VAL A 17 -3.05 14.98 17.75
N GLN A 18 -3.03 14.10 16.75
CA GLN A 18 -3.79 12.85 16.72
C GLN A 18 -2.87 11.65 16.64
N THR A 19 -3.37 10.52 17.12
CA THR A 19 -2.64 9.26 17.01
C THR A 19 -3.01 8.52 15.73
N MET A 20 -2.03 7.80 15.19
CA MET A 20 -2.12 6.92 14.04
C MET A 20 -2.02 5.48 14.53
N ARG A 21 -3.00 4.64 14.19
CA ARG A 21 -2.95 3.21 14.49
C ARG A 21 -1.94 2.51 13.59
N ILE A 22 -1.11 1.67 14.17
CA ILE A 22 -0.16 0.82 13.45
C ILE A 22 -0.72 -0.59 13.39
N THR A 23 -0.77 -1.15 12.18
CA THR A 23 -1.28 -2.47 11.84
C THR A 23 -0.29 -3.15 10.87
N HIS A 24 -0.56 -4.40 10.49
CA HIS A 24 0.15 -5.04 9.38
C HIS A 24 -0.60 -4.89 8.05
N ASP A 25 0.11 -4.55 6.98
CA ASP A 25 -0.42 -4.65 5.62
C ASP A 25 -0.55 -6.13 5.19
N ARG A 26 -1.11 -6.41 4.00
CA ARG A 26 -1.26 -7.75 3.41
C ARG A 26 0.06 -8.52 3.31
N ASN A 27 1.18 -7.81 3.25
CA ASN A 27 2.52 -8.38 3.18
C ASN A 27 3.18 -8.54 4.57
N ASN A 28 2.41 -8.48 5.66
CA ASN A 28 2.93 -8.55 7.04
C ASN A 28 4.01 -7.51 7.34
N LYS A 29 3.88 -6.31 6.75
CA LYS A 29 4.76 -5.17 7.02
C LYS A 29 4.03 -4.10 7.84
N PRO A 30 4.74 -3.30 8.65
CA PRO A 30 4.12 -2.24 9.42
C PRO A 30 3.41 -1.24 8.50
N PHE A 31 2.21 -0.84 8.89
CA PHE A 31 1.36 0.08 8.15
C PHE A 31 0.57 0.96 9.12
N GLY A 32 0.71 2.27 8.97
CA GLY A 32 -0.01 3.26 9.77
C GLY A 32 -1.24 3.80 9.06
N HIS A 33 -2.32 3.97 9.81
CA HIS A 33 -3.52 4.67 9.36
C HIS A 33 -4.03 5.60 10.45
N CYS A 34 -4.29 6.86 10.13
CA CYS A 34 -4.92 7.80 11.04
C CYS A 34 -6.41 7.87 10.73
N ASP A 35 -7.25 7.65 11.74
CA ASP A 35 -8.71 7.65 11.57
C ASP A 35 -9.29 9.06 11.35
N ASP A 36 -8.60 10.10 11.81
CA ASP A 36 -9.09 11.48 11.68
C ASP A 36 -8.77 12.09 10.31
N CYS A 37 -7.50 12.13 9.94
CA CYS A 37 -7.09 12.74 8.67
C CYS A 37 -7.04 11.75 7.50
N ASN A 38 -7.39 10.47 7.73
CA ASN A 38 -7.29 9.38 6.76
C ASN A 38 -5.87 9.17 6.18
N GLY A 39 -4.85 9.71 6.84
CA GLY A 39 -3.47 9.63 6.43
C GLY A 39 -2.96 8.19 6.48
N GLN A 40 -2.18 7.80 5.46
CA GLN A 40 -1.61 6.45 5.37
C GLN A 40 -0.08 6.51 5.42
N LEU A 41 0.51 5.89 6.43
CA LEU A 41 1.96 5.72 6.53
C LEU A 41 2.34 4.32 6.08
N ARG A 42 2.77 4.20 4.82
CA ARG A 42 3.38 2.97 4.33
C ARG A 42 4.81 2.88 4.81
N VAL A 43 5.10 1.97 5.73
CA VAL A 43 6.47 1.65 6.15
C VAL A 43 7.02 0.50 5.30
N GLY A 44 6.17 -0.48 4.96
CA GLY A 44 6.53 -1.64 4.15
C GLY A 44 7.11 -1.34 2.76
N GLY A 45 7.88 -2.30 2.23
CA GLY A 45 8.42 -2.28 0.86
C GLY A 45 9.83 -1.71 0.73
N ASN A 46 10.37 -1.10 1.80
CA ASN A 46 11.77 -0.69 1.88
C ASN A 46 12.36 -1.22 3.20
N THR A 47 13.32 -2.14 3.10
CA THR A 47 13.91 -2.82 4.26
C THR A 47 14.63 -1.87 5.22
N PHE A 48 15.23 -0.80 4.71
CA PHE A 48 15.89 0.21 5.55
C PHE A 48 14.88 1.02 6.37
N ARG A 49 13.76 1.42 5.74
CA ARG A 49 12.69 2.14 6.43
C ARG A 49 12.01 1.25 7.47
N GLU A 50 11.77 -0.02 7.14
CA GLU A 50 11.23 -1.01 8.07
C GLU A 50 12.12 -1.19 9.29
N LYS A 51 13.45 -1.37 9.10
CA LYS A 51 14.40 -1.51 10.21
C LYS A 51 14.40 -0.29 11.13
N LYS A 52 14.56 0.92 10.57
CA LYS A 52 14.53 2.16 11.36
C LYS A 52 13.21 2.37 12.10
N PHE A 53 12.10 1.99 11.47
CA PHE A 53 10.79 2.09 12.11
C PHE A 53 10.67 1.13 13.29
N ILE A 54 11.14 -0.11 13.15
CA ILE A 54 11.15 -1.11 14.23
C ILE A 54 12.11 -0.70 15.35
N GLU A 55 13.29 -0.16 15.04
CA GLU A 55 14.23 0.39 16.03
C GLU A 55 13.57 1.48 16.87
N ARG A 56 12.76 2.34 16.24
CA ARG A 56 12.04 3.42 16.94
C ARG A 56 10.81 2.93 17.70
N TYR A 57 10.10 1.96 17.14
CA TYR A 57 8.83 1.42 17.62
C TYR A 57 8.87 -0.12 17.67
N PRO A 58 9.46 -0.70 18.73
CA PRO A 58 9.68 -2.16 18.79
C PRO A 58 8.40 -2.99 18.71
N PHE A 59 7.26 -2.47 19.19
CA PHE A 59 5.96 -3.15 19.12
C PHE A 59 5.50 -3.41 17.68
N ALA A 60 6.01 -2.65 16.70
CA ALA A 60 5.66 -2.83 15.29
C ALA A 60 6.34 -4.05 14.66
N ALA A 61 7.30 -4.69 15.34
CA ALA A 61 7.91 -5.94 14.91
C ALA A 61 7.12 -7.19 15.33
N ALA A 62 6.16 -7.05 16.24
CA ALA A 62 5.36 -8.17 16.71
C ALA A 62 4.61 -8.75 15.51
N LYS A 63 4.82 -10.02 15.16
CA LYS A 63 3.96 -10.68 14.15
C LYS A 63 2.52 -10.58 14.63
N ALA A 64 1.59 -10.20 13.74
CA ALA A 64 0.17 -10.23 14.06
C ALA A 64 -0.15 -11.60 14.68
N PRO A 65 -0.81 -11.67 15.85
CA PRO A 65 -1.16 -12.95 16.44
C PRO A 65 -1.96 -13.73 15.40
N GLU A 66 -1.44 -14.89 15.01
CA GLU A 66 -2.18 -15.88 14.25
C GLU A 66 -3.32 -16.30 15.18
N ILE A 67 -4.51 -15.75 14.95
CA ILE A 67 -5.72 -16.24 15.63
C ILE A 67 -5.83 -17.70 15.17
N PRO A 68 -5.74 -18.70 16.07
CA PRO A 68 -5.93 -20.08 15.67
C PRO A 68 -7.36 -20.21 15.17
N VAL A 69 -7.52 -20.35 13.85
CA VAL A 69 -8.80 -20.71 13.25
C VAL A 69 -8.94 -22.20 13.52
N THR A 70 -9.57 -22.58 14.63
CA THR A 70 -10.11 -23.92 14.80
C THR A 70 -11.14 -24.11 13.69
N VAL A 71 -10.73 -24.75 12.60
CA VAL A 71 -11.63 -25.24 11.56
C VAL A 71 -12.41 -26.39 12.20
N THR A 72 -13.60 -26.10 12.71
CA THR A 72 -14.59 -27.13 12.96
C THR A 72 -15.10 -27.58 11.59
N GLU A 73 -14.58 -28.71 11.12
CA GLU A 73 -15.09 -29.46 9.98
C GLU A 73 -16.53 -29.90 10.25
N PRO A 74 -17.43 -29.72 9.28
CA PRO A 74 -18.29 -30.84 8.92
C PRO A 74 -18.21 -31.18 7.42
N GLU A 75 -18.16 -32.49 7.23
CA GLU A 75 -18.03 -33.33 6.04
C GLU A 75 -19.04 -33.03 4.90
N LYS A 76 -18.50 -32.73 3.68
CA LYS A 76 -18.87 -33.10 2.27
C LYS A 76 -20.35 -33.34 1.82
N PRO A 77 -20.64 -33.48 0.50
CA PRO A 77 -20.13 -32.84 -0.75
C PRO A 77 -21.26 -32.45 -1.74
N VAL A 78 -21.10 -31.42 -2.59
CA VAL A 78 -21.88 -31.31 -3.85
C VAL A 78 -21.00 -30.79 -5.00
N GLU A 79 -21.26 -31.39 -6.16
CA GLU A 79 -20.49 -31.56 -7.40
C GLU A 79 -20.05 -30.30 -8.18
N PRO A 80 -19.08 -30.44 -9.13
CA PRO A 80 -18.52 -29.34 -9.89
C PRO A 80 -19.40 -28.98 -11.09
N VAL A 81 -19.73 -27.69 -11.24
CA VAL A 81 -20.22 -27.17 -12.52
C VAL A 81 -19.12 -26.30 -13.12
N SER A 82 -18.41 -26.91 -14.07
CA SER A 82 -17.46 -26.25 -14.95
C SER A 82 -18.15 -26.02 -16.30
N ALA A 83 -18.21 -24.76 -16.74
CA ALA A 83 -18.26 -24.30 -18.15
C ALA A 83 -18.58 -22.78 -18.12
N ASP A 84 -17.59 -21.90 -18.18
CA ASP A 84 -16.97 -21.43 -19.43
C ASP A 84 -17.94 -20.63 -20.32
N LYS A 85 -17.79 -19.30 -20.27
CA LYS A 85 -18.24 -18.38 -21.33
C LYS A 85 -17.31 -17.18 -21.39
N THR A 86 -16.17 -17.40 -22.04
CA THR A 86 -15.70 -16.67 -23.22
C THR A 86 -16.36 -15.30 -23.51
N ASN A 87 -15.47 -14.32 -23.64
CA ASN A 87 -15.49 -13.14 -24.51
C ASN A 87 -16.17 -11.84 -24.08
N GLN A 88 -15.28 -10.86 -23.91
CA GLN A 88 -15.28 -9.55 -24.57
C GLN A 88 -16.35 -8.55 -24.17
N ILE A 89 -15.98 -7.58 -23.32
CA ILE A 89 -16.34 -6.17 -23.54
C ILE A 89 -15.13 -5.27 -23.19
N VAL A 90 -14.45 -4.86 -24.27
CA VAL A 90 -13.92 -3.51 -24.54
C VAL A 90 -12.70 -3.05 -23.75
N SER A 91 -11.55 -3.34 -24.36
CA SER A 91 -10.41 -2.43 -24.46
C SER A 91 -10.83 -1.07 -25.03
N GLU A 92 -11.12 -0.11 -24.15
CA GLU A 92 -11.24 1.29 -24.55
C GLU A 92 -9.85 1.93 -24.47
N ALA A 93 -9.18 1.92 -25.62
CA ALA A 93 -7.94 2.63 -25.85
C ALA A 93 -8.20 4.13 -25.64
N ILE A 94 -7.88 4.63 -24.45
CA ILE A 94 -7.74 6.05 -24.21
C ILE A 94 -6.60 6.52 -25.12
N LYS A 95 -6.95 7.22 -26.22
CA LYS A 95 -5.99 8.00 -27.00
C LYS A 95 -5.33 8.99 -26.05
N ALA A 96 -4.15 8.66 -25.55
CA ALA A 96 -3.32 9.62 -24.85
C ALA A 96 -3.04 10.79 -25.81
N PRO A 97 -3.21 12.05 -25.37
CA PRO A 97 -2.76 13.18 -26.18
C PRO A 97 -1.26 13.03 -26.46
N PRO A 98 -0.78 13.43 -27.65
CA PRO A 98 0.63 13.31 -28.00
C PRO A 98 1.48 14.01 -26.95
N ALA A 99 2.46 13.28 -26.40
CA ALA A 99 3.42 13.82 -25.46
C ALA A 99 4.10 15.05 -26.09
N LYS A 100 4.01 16.20 -25.42
CA LYS A 100 4.77 17.39 -25.83
C LYS A 100 6.26 17.00 -25.90
N PRO A 101 6.98 17.33 -26.99
CA PRO A 101 8.40 17.04 -27.07
C PRO A 101 9.10 17.69 -25.87
N ARG A 102 9.88 16.89 -25.13
CA ARG A 102 10.76 17.43 -24.09
C ARG A 102 11.75 18.36 -24.77
N SER A 103 11.94 19.55 -24.20
CA SER A 103 12.97 20.48 -24.67
C SER A 103 14.32 19.77 -24.67
N THR A 104 15.03 19.87 -25.79
CA THR A 104 16.38 19.30 -25.92
C THR A 104 17.36 20.18 -25.16
N PHE A 105 18.50 19.60 -24.77
CA PHE A 105 19.59 20.34 -24.12
C PHE A 105 20.10 21.50 -24.99
N ALA A 106 20.08 21.33 -26.32
CA ALA A 106 20.38 22.40 -27.28
C ALA A 106 19.40 23.58 -27.19
N ALA A 107 18.11 23.32 -26.94
CA ALA A 107 17.12 24.38 -26.73
C ALA A 107 17.36 25.14 -25.41
N ALA A 108 17.92 24.50 -24.39
CA ALA A 108 18.31 25.15 -23.13
C ALA A 108 19.56 26.03 -23.28
N LEU A 109 20.54 25.59 -24.10
CA LEU A 109 21.76 26.36 -24.40
C LEU A 109 21.47 27.67 -25.16
N ASN A 110 20.55 27.64 -26.12
CA ASN A 110 20.17 28.84 -26.87
C ASN A 110 19.45 29.89 -26.00
N LEU A 111 18.73 29.46 -24.95
CA LEU A 111 18.06 30.38 -24.00
C LEU A 111 19.02 31.08 -23.05
N LEU A 112 20.23 30.54 -22.87
CA LEU A 112 21.28 31.10 -22.02
C LEU A 112 22.30 31.94 -22.81
N GLY A 113 22.02 32.23 -24.09
CA GLY A 113 22.89 33.05 -24.93
C GLY A 113 24.15 32.35 -25.44
N GLY A 114 24.11 31.01 -25.58
CA GLY A 114 25.20 30.25 -26.17
C GLY A 114 25.27 30.46 -27.69
N VAL A 115 26.24 31.25 -28.13
CA VAL A 115 26.82 31.18 -29.49
C VAL A 115 27.78 29.99 -29.54
#